data_AF-A0A0D2MR25-F1
#
_entry.id   AF-A0A0D2MR25-F1
#
_cell.length_a   1.000
_cell.length_b   1.000
_cell.length_c   1.000
_cell.angle_alpha   90.00
_cell.angle_beta   90.00
_cell.angle_gamma   90.00
#
_symmetry.space_group_name_H-M   'P 1'
#
loop_
_entity.id
_entity.type
_entity.pdbx_description
1 polymer ?
#
loop_
_entity_poly.entity_id
_entity_poly.type
_entity_poly.pdbx_seq_one_letter_code
_entity_poly.pdbx_strand_id
1 'polypeptide(L)'
;MALPKPVELPLKEDGTRMSYEELLDSTAATRKTLQLQAAVNLTNISGDERAARGRAGKALLVVAAAAAAAAAALHLGPGARAAALGVPFWLGYSLIESSRQGICSIAQAGAWDVDGCGLQYIEDASLASKIRAKVNNMYIQSVVVAGTMAGAFALLPLPQ
;
A
#
# COMPACT_ATOMS: atom_id res chain seq x y z
N MET A 1 36.13 -7.17 16.65
CA MET A 1 34.93 -6.36 16.35
C MET A 1 35.40 -5.20 15.48
N ALA A 2 35.10 -5.22 14.18
CA ALA A 2 35.56 -4.14 13.29
C ALA A 2 34.71 -2.88 13.55
N LEU A 3 35.36 -1.71 13.65
CA LEU A 3 34.65 -0.44 13.70
C LEU A 3 33.82 -0.28 12.42
N PRO A 4 32.58 0.25 12.51
CA PRO A 4 31.81 0.56 11.31
C PRO A 4 32.62 1.49 10.41
N LYS A 5 32.65 1.19 9.11
CA LYS A 5 33.31 2.08 8.14
C LYS A 5 32.71 3.49 8.28
N PRO A 6 33.52 4.55 8.29
CA PRO A 6 33.01 5.91 8.29
C PRO A 6 32.08 6.09 7.09
N VAL A 7 30.89 6.61 7.35
CA VAL A 7 29.89 6.86 6.30
C VAL A 7 30.48 7.90 5.35
N GLU A 8 30.72 7.49 4.11
CA GLU A 8 31.16 8.42 3.08
C GLU A 8 30.03 9.38 2.75
N LEU A 9 30.22 10.66 3.08
CA LEU A 9 29.26 11.70 2.76
C LEU A 9 29.21 11.93 1.24
N PRO A 10 28.01 12.16 0.68
CA PRO A 10 27.80 12.34 -0.75
C PRO A 10 28.52 13.60 -1.27
N LEU A 11 28.82 13.59 -2.57
CA LEU A 11 29.41 14.73 -3.28
C LEU A 11 28.32 15.68 -3.76
N LYS A 12 28.60 16.98 -3.69
CA LYS A 12 27.84 18.04 -4.36
C LYS A 12 28.07 17.99 -5.86
N GLU A 13 27.27 18.74 -6.62
CA GLU A 13 27.45 18.87 -8.08
C GLU A 13 28.82 19.44 -8.48
N ASP A 14 29.45 20.24 -7.60
CA ASP A 14 30.79 20.79 -7.81
C ASP A 14 31.94 19.81 -7.47
N GLY A 15 31.61 18.57 -7.06
CA GLY A 15 32.58 17.53 -6.72
C GLY A 15 33.16 17.64 -5.31
N THR A 16 32.72 18.58 -4.47
CA THR A 16 33.11 18.65 -3.05
C THR A 16 32.23 17.74 -2.18
N ARG A 17 32.76 17.21 -1.07
CA ARG A 17 31.95 16.41 -0.12
C ARG A 17 31.00 17.33 0.64
N MET A 18 29.75 16.91 0.79
CA MET A 18 28.80 17.57 1.68
C MET A 18 29.28 17.49 3.13
N SER A 19 29.03 18.54 3.91
CA SER A 19 29.12 18.47 5.36
C SER A 19 27.97 17.61 5.92
N TYR A 20 28.11 17.15 7.16
CA TYR A 20 27.02 16.42 7.83
C TYR A 20 25.77 17.28 8.01
N GLU A 21 25.95 18.57 8.30
CA GLU A 21 24.86 19.55 8.42
C GLU A 21 24.14 19.75 7.08
N GLU A 22 24.89 19.88 5.98
CA GLU A 22 24.32 20.00 4.64
C GLU A 22 23.54 18.74 4.24
N LEU A 23 24.00 17.55 4.66
CA LEU A 23 23.29 16.29 4.41
C LEU A 23 21.98 16.24 5.22
N LEU A 24 21.99 16.69 6.47
CA LEU A 24 20.79 16.79 7.29
C LEU A 24 19.80 17.82 6.72
N ASP A 25 20.28 18.96 6.25
CA ASP A 25 19.44 19.99 5.67
C ASP A 25 18.87 19.56 4.31
N SER A 26 19.66 18.89 3.46
CA SER A 26 19.16 18.39 2.17
C SER A 26 18.12 17.29 2.37
N THR A 27 18.28 16.43 3.38
CA THR A 27 17.30 15.40 3.73
C THR A 27 16.03 16.00 4.34
N ALA A 28 16.15 17.06 5.15
CA ALA A 28 14.99 17.80 5.67
C ALA A 28 14.21 18.52 4.55
N ALA A 29 14.90 19.18 3.62
CA ALA A 29 14.28 19.83 2.46
C ALA A 29 13.59 18.79 1.55
N THR A 30 14.26 17.67 1.28
CA THR A 30 13.70 16.56 0.50
C THR A 30 12.45 15.99 1.17
N ARG A 31 12.50 15.72 2.48
CA ARG A 31 11.35 15.26 3.27
C ARG A 31 10.17 16.22 3.16
N LYS A 32 10.42 17.53 3.31
CA LYS A 32 9.37 18.54 3.20
C LYS A 32 8.74 18.57 1.81
N THR A 33 9.55 18.45 0.76
CA THR A 33 9.04 18.34 -0.62
C THR A 33 8.17 17.10 -0.80
N LEU A 34 8.60 15.94 -0.29
CA LEU A 34 7.82 14.70 -0.34
C LEU A 34 6.49 14.82 0.43
N GLN A 35 6.50 15.46 1.60
CA GLN A 35 5.27 15.74 2.36
C GLN A 35 4.32 16.68 1.60
N LEU A 36 4.84 17.73 0.96
CA LEU A 36 4.03 18.65 0.14
C LEU A 36 3.42 17.92 -1.06
N GLN A 37 4.19 17.12 -1.78
CA GLN A 37 3.69 16.29 -2.87
C GLN A 37 2.65 15.30 -2.39
N ALA A 38 2.86 14.68 -1.22
CA ALA A 38 1.92 13.76 -0.64
C ALA A 38 0.62 14.43 -0.22
N ALA A 39 0.69 15.65 0.33
CA ALA A 39 -0.47 16.46 0.67
C ALA A 39 -1.31 16.81 -0.58
N VAL A 40 -0.65 17.22 -1.67
CA VAL A 40 -1.32 17.52 -2.95
C VAL A 40 -1.99 16.27 -3.54
N ASN A 41 -1.31 15.13 -3.50
CA ASN A 41 -1.80 13.88 -4.09
C ASN A 41 -2.71 13.05 -3.16
N LEU A 42 -2.89 13.52 -1.92
CA LEU A 42 -3.55 12.79 -0.84
C LEU A 42 -3.00 11.36 -0.68
N THR A 43 -1.67 11.24 -0.64
CA THR A 43 -0.96 9.98 -0.40
C THR A 43 -0.38 9.96 1.02
N ASN A 44 -0.19 8.77 1.59
CA ASN A 44 0.39 8.62 2.93
C ASN A 44 1.44 7.52 3.04
N ILE A 45 1.90 6.95 1.91
CA ILE A 45 2.97 5.94 1.86
C ILE A 45 4.00 6.27 0.79
N SER A 46 5.23 5.85 1.04
CA SER A 46 6.39 6.05 0.16
C SER A 46 6.27 5.26 -1.16
N GLY A 47 7.12 5.62 -2.13
CA GLY A 47 7.21 4.91 -3.42
C GLY A 47 7.55 3.42 -3.26
N ASP A 48 8.46 3.10 -2.34
CA ASP A 48 8.88 1.72 -2.08
C ASP A 48 7.77 0.88 -1.45
N GLU A 49 7.05 1.45 -0.47
CA GLU A 49 5.90 0.80 0.15
C GLU A 49 4.77 0.59 -0.87
N ARG A 50 4.55 1.55 -1.77
CA ARG A 50 3.62 1.37 -2.90
C ARG A 50 4.05 0.18 -3.76
N ALA A 51 5.31 0.09 -4.15
CA ALA A 51 5.81 -1.01 -4.96
C ALA A 51 5.69 -2.37 -4.23
N ALA A 52 6.00 -2.42 -2.93
CA ALA A 52 5.87 -3.61 -2.09
C ALA A 52 4.42 -4.10 -2.02
N ARG A 53 3.48 -3.20 -1.74
CA ARG A 53 2.04 -3.50 -1.73
C ARG A 53 1.54 -3.99 -3.09
N GLY A 54 2.01 -3.39 -4.17
CA GLY A 54 1.65 -3.80 -5.53
C GLY A 54 2.10 -5.23 -5.84
N ARG A 55 3.31 -5.63 -5.41
CA ARG A 55 3.80 -7.01 -5.54
C ARG A 55 3.00 -7.97 -4.66
N ALA A 56 2.79 -7.63 -3.39
CA ALA A 56 2.01 -8.45 -2.46
C ALA A 56 0.57 -8.65 -2.95
N GLY A 57 -0.06 -7.60 -3.45
CA GLY A 57 -1.42 -7.64 -4.00
C GLY A 57 -1.53 -8.56 -5.21
N LYS A 58 -0.58 -8.47 -6.16
CA LYS A 58 -0.51 -9.39 -7.32
C LYS A 58 -0.35 -10.84 -6.88
N ALA A 59 0.54 -11.13 -5.94
CA ALA A 59 0.73 -12.47 -5.41
C ALA A 59 -0.55 -13.03 -4.77
N LEU A 60 -1.26 -12.21 -3.99
CA LEU A 60 -2.54 -12.61 -3.38
C LEU A 60 -3.66 -12.83 -4.40
N LEU A 61 -3.69 -12.08 -5.51
CA LEU A 61 -4.64 -12.37 -6.59
C LEU A 61 -4.36 -13.71 -7.28
N VAL A 62 -3.08 -14.10 -7.42
CA VAL A 62 -2.73 -15.44 -7.91
C VAL A 62 -3.20 -16.52 -6.93
N VAL A 63 -3.00 -16.30 -5.63
CA VAL A 63 -3.53 -17.20 -4.59
C VAL A 63 -5.06 -17.28 -4.64
N ALA A 64 -5.75 -16.16 -4.84
CA ALA A 64 -7.21 -16.12 -4.96
C ALA A 64 -7.71 -16.93 -6.16
N ALA A 65 -7.04 -16.81 -7.31
CA ALA A 65 -7.36 -17.59 -8.50
C ALA A 65 -7.13 -19.10 -8.27
N ALA A 66 -6.02 -19.48 -7.64
CA ALA A 66 -5.72 -20.87 -7.31
C ALA A 66 -6.74 -21.45 -6.31
N ALA A 67 -7.13 -20.69 -5.29
CA ALA A 67 -8.14 -21.09 -4.31
C ALA A 67 -9.52 -21.26 -4.95
N ALA A 68 -9.92 -20.35 -5.85
CA ALA A 68 -11.15 -20.50 -6.62
C ALA A 68 -11.12 -21.73 -7.52
N ALA A 69 -10.02 -21.98 -8.24
CA ALA A 69 -9.85 -23.17 -9.07
C ALA A 69 -9.93 -24.47 -8.25
N ALA A 70 -9.28 -24.51 -7.08
CA ALA A 70 -9.36 -25.66 -6.17
C ALA A 70 -10.78 -25.86 -5.62
N ALA A 71 -11.47 -24.78 -5.24
CA ALA A 71 -12.85 -24.85 -4.77
C ALA A 71 -13.82 -25.37 -5.86
N ALA A 72 -13.58 -24.99 -7.11
CA ALA A 72 -14.30 -25.51 -8.27
C ALA A 72 -14.02 -27.01 -8.48
N ALA A 73 -12.75 -27.42 -8.48
CA ALA A 73 -12.34 -28.81 -8.69
C ALA A 73 -12.79 -29.76 -7.58
N LEU A 74 -12.94 -29.26 -6.35
CA LEU A 74 -13.46 -30.02 -5.21
C LEU A 74 -14.98 -29.93 -5.09
N HIS A 75 -15.66 -29.33 -6.07
CA HIS A 75 -17.12 -29.15 -6.11
C HIS A 75 -17.69 -28.55 -4.81
N LEU A 76 -16.96 -27.63 -4.18
CA LEU A 76 -17.37 -27.06 -2.90
C LEU A 76 -18.72 -26.34 -3.03
N GLY A 77 -19.47 -26.27 -1.93
CA GLY A 77 -20.75 -25.56 -1.91
C GLY A 77 -20.58 -24.04 -2.11
N PRO A 78 -21.67 -23.31 -2.43
CA PRO A 78 -21.63 -21.87 -2.76
C PRO A 78 -20.94 -21.00 -1.69
N GLY A 79 -21.20 -21.25 -0.41
CA GLY A 79 -20.58 -20.48 0.69
C GLY A 79 -19.05 -20.67 0.75
N ALA A 80 -18.58 -21.91 0.56
CA ALA A 80 -17.15 -22.20 0.55
C ALA A 80 -16.46 -21.63 -0.70
N ARG A 81 -17.13 -21.64 -1.86
CA ARG A 81 -16.66 -20.95 -3.07
C ARG A 81 -16.52 -19.45 -2.85
N ALA A 82 -17.53 -18.81 -2.26
CA ALA A 82 -17.50 -17.39 -1.93
C ALA A 82 -16.31 -17.04 -1.03
N ALA A 83 -16.06 -17.85 0.01
CA ALA A 83 -14.95 -17.63 0.93
C ALA A 83 -13.57 -17.86 0.25
N ALA A 84 -13.44 -18.93 -0.54
CA ALA A 84 -12.21 -19.31 -1.22
C ALA A 84 -11.70 -18.22 -2.18
N LEU A 85 -12.61 -17.54 -2.90
CA LEU A 85 -12.25 -16.41 -3.75
C LEU A 85 -12.23 -15.10 -2.96
N GLY A 86 -13.28 -14.82 -2.19
CA GLY A 86 -13.59 -13.48 -1.69
C GLY A 86 -12.53 -12.89 -0.77
N VAL A 87 -12.06 -13.64 0.24
CA VAL A 87 -11.06 -13.13 1.20
C VAL A 87 -9.71 -12.84 0.53
N PRO A 88 -9.06 -13.81 -0.15
CA PRO A 88 -7.77 -13.53 -0.78
C PRO A 88 -7.88 -12.50 -1.92
N PHE A 89 -8.99 -12.49 -2.65
CA PHE A 89 -9.24 -11.47 -3.68
C PHE A 89 -9.38 -10.07 -3.06
N TRP A 90 -10.16 -9.92 -1.98
CA TRP A 90 -10.32 -8.65 -1.28
C TRP A 90 -8.99 -8.10 -0.79
N LEU A 91 -8.16 -8.94 -0.16
CA LEU A 91 -6.83 -8.55 0.31
C LEU A 91 -5.92 -8.16 -0.85
N GLY A 92 -5.87 -8.99 -1.90
CA GLY A 92 -5.03 -8.73 -3.08
C GLY A 92 -5.42 -7.44 -3.82
N TYR A 93 -6.72 -7.26 -4.06
CA TYR A 93 -7.27 -6.07 -4.70
C TYR A 93 -7.04 -4.81 -3.85
N SER A 94 -7.29 -4.87 -2.54
CA SER A 94 -7.06 -3.74 -1.63
C SER A 94 -5.60 -3.29 -1.62
N LEU A 95 -4.65 -4.22 -1.69
CA LEU A 95 -3.22 -3.90 -1.76
C LEU A 95 -2.80 -3.30 -3.10
N ILE A 96 -3.39 -3.74 -4.22
CA ILE A 96 -3.16 -3.13 -5.53
C ILE A 96 -3.71 -1.71 -5.56
N GLU A 97 -4.92 -1.49 -5.06
CA GLU A 97 -5.51 -0.15 -4.99
C GLU A 97 -4.75 0.76 -4.04
N SER A 98 -4.31 0.24 -2.89
CA SER A 98 -3.44 0.92 -1.93
C SER A 98 -2.13 1.37 -2.59
N SER A 99 -1.52 0.50 -3.39
CA SER A 99 -0.32 0.80 -4.19
C SER A 99 -0.57 1.88 -5.23
N ARG A 100 -1.64 1.76 -6.02
CA ARG A 100 -2.02 2.69 -7.09
C ARG A 100 -2.29 4.08 -6.54
N GLN A 101 -3.12 4.15 -5.50
CA GLN A 101 -3.59 5.41 -4.91
C GLN A 101 -2.60 6.02 -3.91
N GLY A 102 -1.57 5.28 -3.49
CA GLY A 102 -0.56 5.72 -2.54
C GLY A 102 -1.12 5.90 -1.12
N ILE A 103 -2.06 5.06 -0.70
CA ILE A 103 -2.73 5.19 0.59
C ILE A 103 -2.75 3.88 1.39
N CYS A 104 -2.68 3.94 2.71
CA CYS A 104 -2.84 2.79 3.61
C CYS A 104 -3.48 3.15 4.96
N SER A 105 -3.78 2.12 5.76
CA SER A 105 -4.55 2.21 7.02
C SER A 105 -3.95 3.11 8.09
N ILE A 106 -2.66 3.46 8.02
CA ILE A 106 -2.04 4.37 9.00
C ILE A 106 -2.71 5.76 9.00
N ALA A 107 -3.42 6.12 7.91
CA ALA A 107 -4.27 7.30 7.86
C ALA A 107 -5.38 7.31 8.93
N GLN A 108 -5.81 6.14 9.41
CA GLN A 108 -6.82 6.07 10.48
C GLN A 108 -6.30 6.72 11.76
N ALA A 109 -5.01 6.52 12.05
CA ALA A 109 -4.29 7.17 13.15
C ALA A 109 -3.88 8.62 12.86
N GLY A 110 -4.26 9.19 11.69
CA GLY A 110 -3.81 10.52 11.26
C GLY A 110 -2.32 10.58 10.94
N ALA A 111 -1.72 9.45 10.54
CA ALA A 111 -0.31 9.33 10.25
C ALA A 111 -0.04 9.05 8.76
N TRP A 112 1.22 9.27 8.38
CA TRP A 112 1.77 8.96 7.06
C TRP A 112 3.25 8.52 7.17
N ASP A 113 3.75 7.84 6.14
CA ASP A 113 5.16 7.49 5.97
C ASP A 113 5.54 7.70 4.49
N VAL A 114 5.69 8.97 4.12
CA VAL A 114 5.81 9.40 2.72
C VAL A 114 7.25 9.32 2.20
N ASP A 115 8.22 9.36 3.11
CA ASP A 115 9.66 9.31 2.82
C ASP A 115 10.28 7.94 3.12
N GLY A 116 9.50 6.99 3.66
CA GLY A 116 9.99 5.66 4.01
C GLY A 116 10.90 5.64 5.24
N CYS A 117 10.98 6.75 5.97
CA CYS A 117 11.83 6.89 7.16
C CYS A 117 11.04 6.69 8.46
N GLY A 118 9.77 6.29 8.37
CA GLY A 118 8.93 5.93 9.50
C GLY A 118 7.68 6.81 9.63
N LEU A 119 6.83 6.42 10.58
CA LEU A 119 5.53 7.04 10.80
C LEU A 119 5.66 8.46 11.35
N GLN A 120 4.98 9.40 10.72
CA GLN A 120 4.88 10.79 11.12
C GLN A 120 3.39 11.17 11.22
N TYR A 121 3.04 12.01 12.19
CA TYR A 121 1.68 12.54 12.30
C TYR A 121 1.46 13.67 11.30
N ILE A 122 0.25 13.75 10.76
CA ILE A 122 -0.18 14.84 9.89
C ILE A 122 -0.70 15.96 10.79
N GLU A 123 -0.01 17.10 10.81
CA GLU A 123 -0.36 18.25 11.65
C GLU A 123 -1.68 18.92 11.22
N ASP A 124 -1.94 18.98 9.91
CA ASP A 124 -3.18 19.51 9.36
C ASP A 124 -4.33 18.50 9.47
N ALA A 125 -5.27 18.75 10.39
CA ALA A 125 -6.45 17.93 10.61
C ALA A 125 -7.36 17.81 9.36
N SER A 126 -7.43 18.84 8.52
CA SER A 126 -8.20 18.83 7.27
C SER A 126 -7.58 17.87 6.27
N LEU A 127 -6.25 17.93 6.10
CA LEU A 127 -5.50 16.99 5.27
C LEU A 127 -5.65 15.55 5.77
N ALA A 128 -5.47 15.32 7.07
CA ALA A 128 -5.62 14.00 7.68
C ALA A 128 -7.03 13.42 7.42
N SER A 129 -8.07 14.24 7.57
CA SER A 129 -9.46 13.86 7.29
C SER A 129 -9.68 13.47 5.82
N LYS A 130 -9.14 14.24 4.88
CA LYS A 130 -9.23 13.94 3.43
C LYS A 130 -8.54 12.63 3.07
N ILE A 131 -7.34 12.38 3.60
CA ILE A 131 -6.61 11.13 3.39
C ILE A 131 -7.39 9.95 4.00
N ARG A 132 -7.94 10.10 5.21
CA ARG A 132 -8.78 9.09 5.85
C ARG A 132 -10.02 8.77 5.01
N ALA A 133 -10.71 9.79 4.51
CA ALA A 133 -11.87 9.61 3.64
C ALA A 133 -11.51 8.85 2.36
N LYS A 134 -10.36 9.15 1.75
CA LYS A 134 -9.83 8.43 0.59
C LYS A 134 -9.56 6.94 0.90
N VAL A 135 -8.96 6.64 2.06
CA VAL A 135 -8.75 5.26 2.54
C VAL A 135 -10.07 4.52 2.76
N ASN A 136 -11.06 5.17 3.38
CA ASN A 136 -12.38 4.57 3.58
C ASN A 136 -13.07 4.27 2.25
N ASN A 137 -13.01 5.18 1.28
CA ASN A 137 -13.57 4.98 -0.05
C ASN A 137 -12.90 3.79 -0.76
N MET A 138 -11.57 3.66 -0.66
CA MET A 138 -10.84 2.51 -1.20
C MET A 138 -11.31 1.20 -0.55
N TYR A 139 -11.53 1.17 0.77
CA TYR A 139 -12.05 -0.02 1.45
C TYR A 139 -13.46 -0.38 1.01
N ILE A 140 -14.36 0.60 0.93
CA ILE A 140 -15.74 0.39 0.45
C ILE A 140 -15.70 -0.20 -0.96
N GLN A 141 -14.94 0.42 -1.88
CA GLN A 141 -14.78 -0.09 -3.24
C GLN A 141 -14.23 -1.52 -3.26
N SER A 142 -13.21 -1.80 -2.46
CA SER A 142 -12.60 -3.14 -2.40
C SER A 142 -13.57 -4.20 -1.91
N VAL A 143 -14.39 -3.88 -0.88
CA VAL A 143 -15.44 -4.79 -0.38
C VAL A 143 -16.50 -5.04 -1.43
N VAL A 144 -16.97 -3.99 -2.13
CA VAL A 144 -17.99 -4.12 -3.18
C VAL A 144 -17.49 -4.98 -4.34
N VAL A 145 -16.28 -4.73 -4.83
CA VAL A 145 -15.70 -5.50 -5.94
C VAL A 145 -15.48 -6.95 -5.52
N ALA A 146 -14.88 -7.20 -4.35
CA ALA A 146 -14.65 -8.56 -3.86
C ALA A 146 -15.95 -9.32 -3.60
N GLY A 147 -16.95 -8.68 -3.00
CA GLY A 147 -18.27 -9.27 -2.76
C GLY A 147 -18.98 -9.63 -4.08
N THR A 148 -18.88 -8.76 -5.09
CA THR A 148 -19.45 -9.03 -6.42
C THR A 148 -18.77 -10.23 -7.09
N MET A 149 -17.43 -10.29 -7.06
CA MET A 149 -16.67 -11.40 -7.64
C MET A 149 -16.93 -12.72 -6.91
N ALA A 150 -16.95 -12.69 -5.57
CA ALA A 150 -17.22 -13.85 -4.74
C ALA A 150 -18.66 -14.37 -4.94
N GLY A 151 -19.64 -13.46 -4.98
CA GLY A 151 -21.04 -13.80 -5.24
C GLY A 151 -21.23 -14.40 -6.63
N ALA A 152 -20.63 -13.80 -7.67
CA ALA A 152 -20.65 -14.35 -9.02
C ALA A 152 -20.06 -15.76 -9.06
N PHE A 153 -18.90 -15.97 -8.45
CA PHE A 153 -18.24 -17.28 -8.41
C PHE A 153 -19.06 -18.34 -7.63
N ALA A 154 -19.69 -17.94 -6.52
CA ALA A 154 -20.54 -18.83 -5.73
C ALA A 154 -21.77 -19.33 -6.48
N LEU A 155 -22.33 -18.49 -7.36
CA LEU A 155 -23.52 -18.78 -8.16
C LEU A 155 -23.20 -19.45 -9.50
N LEU A 156 -21.93 -19.61 -9.87
CA LEU A 156 -21.57 -20.28 -11.12
C LEU A 156 -22.06 -21.73 -11.11
N PRO A 157 -22.83 -22.16 -12.14
CA PRO A 157 -23.21 -23.54 -12.31
C PRO A 157 -21.99 -24.33 -12.78
N LEU A 158 -21.23 -24.88 -11.83
CA LEU A 158 -20.12 -25.76 -12.13
C LEU A 158 -20.64 -27.20 -12.25
N PRO A 159 -20.21 -27.95 -13.29
CA PRO A 159 -20.56 -29.36 -13.41
C PRO A 159 -20.14 -30.11 -12.14
N GLN A 160 -21.00 -31.00 -11.67
CA GLN A 160 -20.72 -31.91 -10.57
C GLN A 160 -19.97 -33.14 -11.07
#